data_AF-A0A517WWH7-F1
#
_entry.id   AF-A0A517WWH7-F1
#
_cell.length_a   1.000
_cell.length_b   1.000
_cell.length_c   1.000
_cell.angle_alpha   90.00
_cell.angle_beta   90.00
_cell.angle_gamma   90.00
#
_symmetry.space_group_name_H-M   'P 1'
#
loop_
_entity.id
_entity.type
_entity.pdbx_description
1 polymer ?
#
loop_
_entity_poly.entity_id
_entity_poly.type
_entity_poly.pdbx_seq_one_letter_code
_entity_poly.pdbx_strand_id
1 'polypeptide(L)' 'MTYNSKDKLNTFHLTGSLGVSVLLALLTGSWVVFLVMSFLLVGSSLLTGEIRIPDHRYKR' A
#
# COMPACT_ATOMS: atom_id res chain seq x y z
N MET A 1 -1.97 0.47 -21.61
CA MET A 1 -1.05 0.87 -20.53
C MET A 1 -0.10 -0.28 -20.29
N THR A 2 1.18 -0.14 -20.59
CA THR A 2 2.18 -1.18 -20.33
C THR A 2 2.38 -1.25 -18.83
N TYR A 3 1.82 -2.28 -18.18
CA TYR A 3 1.95 -2.51 -16.75
C TYR A 3 3.43 -2.77 -16.45
N ASN A 4 4.15 -1.76 -15.99
CA ASN A 4 5.59 -1.85 -15.76
C ASN A 4 5.85 -2.67 -14.49
N SER A 5 7.00 -3.34 -14.40
CA SER A 5 7.38 -4.13 -13.22
C SER A 5 7.35 -3.30 -11.93
N LYS A 6 7.60 -1.98 -12.04
CA LYS A 6 7.47 -1.01 -10.93
C LYS A 6 6.03 -0.91 -10.41
N ASP A 7 5.04 -0.85 -11.30
CA ASP A 7 3.63 -0.76 -10.93
C ASP A 7 3.15 -2.06 -10.29
N LYS A 8 3.60 -3.21 -10.80
CA LYS A 8 3.31 -4.52 -10.18
C LYS A 8 3.85 -4.62 -8.76
N LEU A 9 5.09 -4.18 -8.54
CA LEU A 9 5.71 -4.19 -7.22
C LEU A 9 4.95 -3.26 -6.27
N ASN A 10 4.61 -2.05 -6.72
CA ASN A 10 3.85 -1.09 -5.93
C ASN A 10 2.48 -1.64 -5.50
N THR A 11 1.77 -2.28 -6.43
CA THR A 11 0.50 -2.96 -6.16
C THR A 11 0.66 -4.09 -5.15
N PHE A 12 1.77 -4.85 -5.20
CA PHE A 12 2.04 -5.90 -4.23
C PHE A 12 2.23 -5.35 -2.81
N HIS A 13 3.04 -4.30 -2.63
CA HIS A 13 3.21 -3.64 -1.32
C HIS A 13 1.89 -3.08 -0.78
N LEU A 14 1.11 -2.39 -1.62
CA LEU A 14 -0.20 -1.87 -1.23
C LEU A 14 -1.18 -2.97 -0.84
N THR A 15 -1.25 -4.04 -1.63
CA THR A 15 -2.18 -5.16 -1.39
C THR A 15 -1.77 -5.93 -0.13
N GLY A 16 -0.47 -6.17 0.08
CA GLY A 16 0.05 -6.81 1.28
C GLY A 16 -0.25 -5.99 2.54
N SER A 17 0.08 -4.70 2.53
CA SER A 17 -0.16 -3.80 3.67
C SER A 17 -1.64 -3.67 4.02
N LEU A 18 -2.52 -3.53 3.02
CA LEU A 18 -3.96 -3.51 3.23
C LEU A 18 -4.50 -4.87 3.70
N GLY A 19 -4.02 -5.97 3.13
CA GLY A 19 -4.42 -7.32 3.52
C GLY A 19 -4.11 -7.63 5.00
N VAL A 20 -2.90 -7.29 5.46
CA VAL A 20 -2.52 -7.42 6.88
C VAL A 20 -3.38 -6.53 7.76
N SER A 21 -3.64 -5.30 7.34
CA SER A 21 -4.48 -4.36 8.10
C SER A 21 -5.92 -4.87 8.27
N VAL A 22 -6.51 -5.45 7.21
CA VAL A 22 -7.85 -6.06 7.26
C VAL A 22 -7.86 -7.27 8.20
N LEU A 23 -6.86 -8.14 8.12
CA LEU A 23 -6.76 -9.30 9.01
C LEU A 23 -6.71 -8.89 10.49
N LEU A 24 -5.89 -7.89 10.83
CA LEU A 24 -5.79 -7.36 12.18
C LEU A 24 -7.09 -6.70 12.65
N ALA A 25 -7.78 -6.00 11.75
CA ALA A 25 -9.07 -5.39 12.06
C ALA A 25 -10.17 -6.43 12.33
N LEU A 26 -10.19 -7.53 11.57
CA LEU A 26 -11.10 -8.64 11.80
C LEU A 26 -10.80 -9.35 13.13
N LEU A 27 -9.52 -9.58 13.43
CA LEU A 27 -9.08 -10.19 14.69
C LEU A 27 -9.45 -9.35 15.92
N THR A 28 -9.37 -8.03 15.80
CA THR A 28 -9.67 -7.09 16.90
C THR A 28 -11.13 -6.62 16.91
N GLY A 29 -11.90 -6.87 15.85
CA GLY A 29 -13.25 -6.35 15.67
C GLY A 29 -13.34 -4.83 15.56
N SER A 30 -12.22 -4.14 15.27
CA SER A 30 -12.13 -2.67 15.32
C SER A 30 -11.70 -2.06 14.00
N TRP A 31 -12.57 -1.23 13.43
CA TRP A 31 -12.28 -0.44 12.24
C TRP A 31 -11.20 0.63 12.49
N VAL A 32 -11.01 1.06 13.75
CA VAL A 32 -9.94 1.99 14.12
C VAL A 32 -8.58 1.33 13.96
N VAL A 33 -8.47 0.04 14.35
CA VAL A 33 -7.24 -0.74 14.17
C VAL A 33 -6.90 -0.88 12.69
N PHE A 34 -7.90 -1.13 11.83
CA PHE A 34 -7.71 -1.12 10.37
C PHE A 34 -7.05 0.17 9.89
N LEU A 35 -7.59 1.33 10.29
CA LEU A 35 -7.11 2.63 9.84
C LEU A 35 -5.68 2.91 10.33
N VAL A 36 -5.42 2.66 11.62
CA VAL A 36 -4.10 2.88 12.20
C VAL A 36 -3.05 1.99 11.52
N MET A 37 -3.35 0.70 11.34
CA MET A 37 -2.42 -0.24 10.70
C MET A 37 -2.21 0.08 9.23
N SER A 38 -3.28 0.43 8.50
CA SER A 38 -3.17 0.83 7.10
C SER A 38 -2.30 2.07 6.95
N PHE A 39 -2.48 3.06 7.81
CA PHE A 39 -1.68 4.28 7.78
C PHE A 39 -0.21 4.02 8.11
N LEU A 40 0.07 3.19 9.13
CA LEU A 40 1.43 2.82 9.50
C LEU A 40 2.14 2.01 8.42
N LEU A 41 1.48 1.01 7.85
CA LEU A 41 2.09 0.11 6.86
C LEU A 41 2.26 0.78 5.50
N VAL A 42 1.22 1.46 4.99
CA VAL A 42 1.32 2.18 3.71
C VAL A 42 2.20 3.42 3.87
N GLY A 43 2.08 4.15 4.97
CA GLY A 43 2.90 5.33 5.27
C GLY A 43 4.38 4.99 5.43
N SER A 44 4.72 3.90 6.13
CA SER A 44 6.12 3.46 6.26
C SER A 44 6.69 3.03 4.92
N SER A 45 5.97 2.23 4.11
CA SER A 45 6.43 1.85 2.77
C SER A 45 6.59 3.03 1.81
N LEU A 46 5.82 4.12 1.99
CA LEU A 46 6.04 5.38 1.26
C LEU A 46 7.33 6.08 1.71
N LEU A 47 7.57 6.18 3.01
CA LEU A 47 8.75 6.86 3.58
C LEU A 47 10.06 6.11 3.30
N THR A 48 10.03 4.78 3.26
CA THR A 48 11.20 3.95 2.94
C THR A 48 11.44 3.84 1.43
N GLY A 49 10.54 4.36 0.59
CA GLY A 49 10.65 4.34 -0.86
C GLY A 49 10.36 2.99 -1.51
N GLU A 50 9.77 2.05 -0.76
CA GLU A 50 9.24 0.79 -1.29
C GLU A 50 8.06 1.04 -2.22
N ILE A 51 7.13 1.90 -1.81
CA ILE A 51 6.03 2.38 -2.64
C ILE A 51 6.53 3.60 -3.41
N ARG A 52 6.72 3.45 -4.72
CA ARG A 52 7.07 4.56 -5.61
C ARG A 52 5.81 5.13 -6.22
N ILE A 53 5.55 6.41 -5.96
CA ILE A 53 4.45 7.13 -6.62
C ILE A 53 4.81 7.25 -8.11
N PRO A 54 4.01 6.66 -9.02
CA PRO A 54 4.33 6.70 -10.43
C PRO A 54 4.11 8.12 -10.97
N ASP A 55 5.19 8.80 -11.34
CA ASP A 55 5.12 10.11 -12.01
C ASP A 55 4.51 9.93 -13.40
N HIS A 56 3.20 10.15 -13.51
CA HIS A 56 2.47 10.07 -14.78
C HIS A 56 2.76 11.26 -15.71
N ARG A 57 3.70 12.17 -15.39
CA ARG A 57 4.05 13.34 -16.21
C ARG A 57 4.96 13.08 -17.41
N TYR A 58 5.06 11.84 -17.89
CA TYR A 58 5.72 11.56 -19.17
C TYR A 58 4.91 10.60 -20.04
N LYS A 59 3.74 11.08 -20.49
CA LYS A 59 3.11 10.62 -21.72
C LYS A 59 2.99 11.80 -22.67
N ARG A 60 4.04 12.04 -23.45
CA ARG A 60 3.94 12.55 -24.82
C ARG A 60 4.52 11.49 -25.73
#